data_AF-A0A7Y4AMK2-F1
#
_entry.id   AF-A0A7Y4AMK2-F1
#
_cell.length_a   1.000
_cell.length_b   1.000
_cell.length_c   1.000
_cell.angle_alpha   90.00
_cell.angle_beta   90.00
_cell.angle_gamma   90.00
#
_symmetry.space_group_name_H-M   'P 1'
#
loop_
_entity.id
_entity.type
_entity.pdbx_description
1 polymer ?
#
loop_
_entity_poly.entity_id
_entity_poly.type
_entity_poly.pdbx_seq_one_letter_code
_entity_poly.pdbx_strand_id
1 'polypeptide(L)'
;MASNDAYFMALENRGLDKVKTQWFQQKHGRPGSKNWYLVKGWIEQEENEKLKLESQAQESLKLKQTQRSMNIQLGMLFFAAVAAIASVIQALS
;
A
#
# COMPACT_ATOMS: atom_id res chain seq x y z
N MET A 1 -19.53 20.65 19.48
CA MET A 1 -18.60 19.55 19.14
C MET A 1 -17.64 19.97 18.02
N ALA A 2 -17.02 21.17 18.08
CA ALA A 2 -16.20 21.73 16.98
C ALA A 2 -14.73 22.03 17.36
N SER A 3 -14.36 21.97 18.64
CA SER A 3 -13.01 22.34 19.09
C SER A 3 -11.95 21.28 18.78
N ASN A 4 -12.36 20.02 18.63
CA ASN A 4 -11.45 18.91 18.36
C ASN A 4 -11.10 18.81 16.88
N ASP A 5 -12.02 19.19 15.99
CA ASP A 5 -11.81 19.10 14.54
C ASP A 5 -10.69 20.03 14.08
N ALA A 6 -10.67 21.29 14.55
CA ALA A 6 -9.58 22.23 14.24
C ALA A 6 -8.22 21.73 14.77
N TYR A 7 -8.22 20.99 15.88
CA TYR A 7 -7.00 20.42 16.46
C TYR A 7 -6.46 19.27 15.59
N PHE A 8 -7.31 18.33 15.19
CA PHE A 8 -6.91 17.23 14.31
C PHE A 8 -6.53 17.71 12.91
N MET A 9 -7.26 18.68 12.35
CA MET A 9 -6.90 19.32 11.07
C MET A 9 -5.51 19.97 11.13
N ALA A 10 -5.11 20.54 12.28
CA ALA A 10 -3.77 21.09 12.45
C ALA A 10 -2.69 19.99 12.54
N LEU A 11 -3.01 18.81 13.09
CA LEU A 11 -2.10 17.65 13.10
C LEU A 11 -1.93 17.08 11.69
N GLU A 12 -3.03 16.92 10.96
CA GLU A 12 -3.05 16.43 9.58
C GLU A 12 -2.24 17.34 8.65
N ASN A 13 -2.49 18.65 8.68
CA ASN A 13 -1.74 19.64 7.87
C ASN A 13 -0.23 19.65 8.19
N ARG A 14 0.17 19.24 9.39
CA ARG A 14 1.57 19.17 9.80
C ARG A 14 2.26 17.90 9.32
N GLY A 15 1.48 16.84 9.09
CA GLY A 15 1.95 15.53 8.65
C GLY A 15 2.44 14.65 9.79
N LEU A 16 2.11 13.35 9.69
CA LEU A 16 2.36 12.32 10.69
C LEU A 16 3.81 12.32 11.22
N ASP A 17 4.82 12.31 10.34
CA ASP A 17 6.22 12.15 10.74
C ASP A 17 6.74 13.33 11.58
N LYS A 18 6.30 14.55 11.26
CA LYS A 18 6.66 15.75 12.03
C LYS A 18 5.94 15.77 13.37
N VAL A 19 4.66 15.37 13.39
CA VAL A 19 3.88 15.26 14.63
C VAL A 19 4.52 14.22 15.56
N LYS A 20 4.85 13.02 15.08
CA LYS A 20 5.52 11.99 15.88
C LYS A 20 6.85 12.49 16.44
N THR A 21 7.71 13.06 15.59
CA THR A 21 9.04 13.54 16.00
C THR A 21 8.92 14.58 17.12
N GLN A 22 8.02 15.55 16.97
CA GLN A 22 7.79 16.56 17.99
C GLN A 22 7.13 15.97 19.24
N TRP A 23 6.17 15.07 19.07
CA TRP A 23 5.44 14.44 20.17
C TRP A 23 6.40 13.61 21.05
N PHE A 24 7.26 12.77 20.46
CA PHE A 24 8.26 11.98 21.21
C PHE A 24 9.34 12.82 21.89
N GLN A 25 9.73 13.95 21.30
CA GLN A 25 10.79 14.81 21.85
C GLN A 25 10.27 15.80 22.92
N GLN A 26 8.99 16.17 22.87
CA GLN A 26 8.42 17.18 23.76
C GLN A 26 7.78 16.59 25.01
N LYS A 27 7.59 17.45 26.03
CA LYS A 27 6.83 17.11 27.24
C LYS A 27 5.39 16.66 26.95
N HIS A 28 4.86 16.98 25.76
CA HIS A 28 3.51 16.60 25.30
C HIS A 28 3.37 15.14 24.84
N GLY A 29 4.47 14.40 24.70
CA GLY A 29 4.45 12.94 24.49
C GLY A 29 4.53 12.13 25.78
N ARG A 30 4.66 12.79 26.94
CA ARG A 30 4.73 12.09 28.23
C ARG A 30 3.33 11.63 28.66
N PRO A 31 3.17 10.41 29.17
CA PRO A 31 1.91 9.97 29.76
C PRO A 31 1.40 10.99 30.78
N GLY A 32 0.16 11.45 30.61
CA GLY A 32 -0.48 12.46 31.47
C GLY A 32 -0.41 13.91 30.96
N SER A 33 0.24 14.19 29.82
CA SER A 33 0.17 15.51 29.21
C SER A 33 -1.23 15.81 28.63
N LYS A 34 -1.57 17.11 28.56
CA LYS A 34 -2.83 17.55 27.94
C LYS A 34 -2.94 17.01 26.51
N ASN A 35 -4.08 16.42 26.18
CA ASN A 35 -4.39 15.80 24.89
C ASN A 35 -3.50 14.60 24.51
N TRP A 36 -2.73 14.02 25.44
CA TRP A 36 -1.85 12.88 25.16
C TRP A 36 -2.57 11.73 24.47
N TYR A 37 -3.73 11.31 25.02
CA TYR A 37 -4.54 10.21 24.47
C TYR A 37 -5.08 10.51 23.07
N LEU A 38 -5.41 11.78 22.78
CA LEU A 38 -5.93 12.19 21.49
C LEU A 38 -4.84 12.15 20.42
N VAL A 39 -3.67 12.71 20.71
CA VAL A 39 -2.54 12.70 19.76
C VAL A 39 -2.01 11.29 19.57
N LYS A 40 -1.92 10.50 20.65
CA LYS A 40 -1.53 9.09 20.57
C LYS A 40 -2.49 8.30 19.67
N GLY A 41 -3.79 8.41 19.90
CA GLY A 41 -4.79 7.71 19.09
C GLY A 41 -4.76 8.14 17.63
N TRP A 42 -4.56 9.43 17.35
CA TRP A 42 -4.40 9.92 15.98
C TRP A 42 -3.14 9.36 15.31
N ILE A 43 -1.99 9.35 16.01
CA ILE A 43 -0.75 8.75 15.48
C ILE A 43 -0.96 7.27 15.14
N GLU A 44 -1.58 6.51 16.04
CA GLU A 44 -1.85 5.08 15.83
C GLU A 44 -2.80 4.84 14.64
N GLN A 45 -3.82 5.68 14.48
CA GLN A 45 -4.74 5.60 13.34
C GLN A 45 -4.01 5.86 12.01
N GLU A 46 -3.26 6.95 11.93
CA GLU A 46 -2.52 7.34 10.73
C GLU A 46 -1.44 6.32 10.35
N GLU A 47 -0.76 5.71 11.32
CA GLU A 47 0.20 4.63 11.06
C GLU A 47 -0.49 3.39 10.50
N ASN A 48 -1.66 3.01 11.03
CA ASN A 48 -2.43 1.89 10.51
C ASN A 48 -2.96 2.16 9.10
N GLU A 49 -3.41 3.38 8.81
CA GLU A 49 -3.85 3.77 7.48
C GLU A 49 -2.69 3.75 6.47
N LYS A 50 -1.52 4.26 6.86
CA LYS A 50 -0.31 4.18 6.03
C LYS A 50 0.08 2.72 5.74
N LEU A 51 0.09 1.86 6.74
CA LEU A 51 0.38 0.42 6.56
C LEU A 51 -0.64 -0.27 5.66
N LYS A 52 -1.93 0.08 5.79
CA LYS A 52 -2.99 -0.45 4.94
C LYS A 52 -2.81 -0.01 3.49
N LEU A 53 -2.45 1.24 3.24
CA LEU A 53 -2.16 1.77 1.91
C LEU A 53 -0.93 1.10 1.29
N GLU A 54 0.13 0.89 2.08
CA GLU A 54 1.33 0.16 1.63
C GLU A 54 1.01 -1.31 1.27
N SER A 55 0.21 -1.97 2.10
CA SER A 55 -0.27 -3.34 1.85
C SER A 55 -1.11 -3.42 0.56
N GLN A 56 -2.08 -2.51 0.39
CA GLN A 56 -2.90 -2.45 -0.82
C GLN A 56 -2.07 -2.13 -2.07
N ALA A 57 -1.09 -1.23 -1.97
CA ALA A 57 -0.17 -0.94 -3.05
C ALA A 57 0.63 -2.19 -3.44
N GLN A 58 1.10 -2.97 -2.45
CA GLN A 58 1.86 -4.20 -2.68
C GLN A 58 0.99 -5.31 -3.29
N GLU A 59 -0.27 -5.46 -2.87
CA GLU A 59 -1.22 -6.40 -3.49
C GLU A 59 -1.51 -6.03 -4.94
N SER A 60 -1.74 -4.74 -5.23
CA SER A 60 -1.99 -4.28 -6.60
C SER A 60 -0.79 -4.54 -7.53
N LEU A 61 0.44 -4.36 -7.02
CA LEU A 61 1.67 -4.69 -7.74
C LEU A 61 1.81 -6.19 -8.01
N LYS A 62 1.52 -7.04 -7.01
CA LYS A 62 1.52 -8.50 -7.17
C LYS A 62 0.50 -8.95 -8.21
N LEU A 63 -0.73 -8.44 -8.16
CA LEU A 63 -1.77 -8.78 -9.13
C LEU A 63 -1.35 -8.41 -10.56
N LYS A 64 -0.76 -7.22 -10.75
CA LYS A 64 -0.28 -6.77 -12.06
C LYS A 64 0.88 -7.63 -12.58
N GLN A 65 1.77 -8.09 -11.70
CA GLN A 65 2.87 -8.99 -12.06
C GLN A 65 2.36 -10.39 -12.45
N THR A 66 1.42 -10.96 -11.67
CA THR A 66 0.80 -12.26 -11.96
C THR A 66 0.00 -12.24 -13.26
N GLN A 67 -0.74 -11.17 -13.54
CA GLN A 67 -1.46 -11.01 -14.80
C GLN A 67 -0.50 -11.01 -16.00
N ARG A 68 0.65 -10.33 -15.88
CA ARG A 68 1.65 -10.27 -16.94
C ARG A 68 2.31 -11.63 -17.19
N SER A 69 2.63 -12.40 -16.14
CA SER A 69 3.20 -13.75 -16.29
C SER A 69 2.22 -14.73 -16.94
N MET A 70 0.93 -14.65 -16.58
CA MET A 70 -0.10 -15.51 -17.15
C MET A 70 -0.31 -15.25 -18.65
N ASN A 71 -0.32 -13.97 -19.07
CA ASN A 71 -0.40 -13.61 -20.48
C ASN A 71 0.80 -14.13 -21.30
N ILE A 72 2.00 -14.13 -20.71
CA ILE A 72 3.20 -14.67 -21.37
C ILE A 72 3.11 -16.20 -21.53
N GLN A 73 2.63 -16.91 -20.50
CA GLN A 73 2.43 -18.37 -20.59
C GLN A 73 1.39 -18.75 -21.64
N LEU A 74 0.26 -18.03 -21.71
CA LEU A 74 -0.74 -18.20 -22.75
C LEU A 74 -0.17 -17.97 -24.16
N GLY A 75 0.65 -16.93 -24.33
CA GLY A 75 1.35 -16.67 -25.59
C GLY A 75 2.28 -17.82 -26.00
N MET A 76 3.11 -18.31 -25.07
CA MET A 76 4.02 -19.44 -25.37
C MET A 76 3.26 -20.71 -25.75
N LEU A 77 2.15 -21.02 -25.08
CA LEU A 77 1.32 -22.18 -25.41
C LEU A 77 0.71 -22.06 -26.82
N PHE A 78 0.28 -20.86 -27.22
CA PHE A 78 -0.20 -20.60 -28.58
C PHE A 78 0.91 -20.84 -29.62
N PHE A 79 2.11 -20.30 -29.40
CA PHE A 79 3.22 -20.52 -30.33
C PHE A 79 3.65 -21.99 -30.40
N ALA A 80 3.66 -22.69 -29.26
CA ALA A 80 3.97 -24.13 -29.22
C ALA A 80 2.93 -24.96 -29.97
N ALA A 81 1.64 -24.65 -29.81
CA ALA A 81 0.55 -25.33 -30.53
C ALA A 81 0.65 -25.11 -32.05
N VAL A 82 0.92 -23.88 -32.49
CA VAL A 82 1.11 -23.57 -33.91
C VAL A 82 2.34 -24.28 -34.48
N ALA A 83 3.46 -24.30 -33.75
CA ALA A 83 4.66 -25.01 -34.16
C ALA A 83 4.44 -26.53 -34.28
N ALA A 84 3.69 -27.13 -33.36
CA ALA A 84 3.34 -28.55 -33.41
C ALA A 84 2.50 -28.87 -34.66
N ILE A 85 1.47 -28.08 -34.97
CA ILE A 85 0.63 -28.29 -36.16
C ILE A 85 1.45 -28.12 -37.45
N ALA A 86 2.28 -27.08 -37.53
CA ALA A 86 3.16 -26.86 -38.67
C ALA A 86 4.15 -28.03 -38.87
N SER A 87 4.72 -28.56 -37.78
CA SER A 87 5.63 -29.71 -37.85
C SER A 87 4.97 -30.99 -38.34
N VAL A 88 3.69 -31.20 -38.02
CA VAL A 88 2.91 -32.35 -38.51
C VAL A 88 2.64 -32.21 -40.01
N ILE A 89 2.24 -31.02 -40.47
CA ILE A 89 2.01 -30.76 -41.90
C ILE A 89 3.29 -30.94 -42.71
N GLN A 90 4.42 -30.45 -42.20
CA GLN A 90 5.72 -30.54 -42.86
C GLN A 90 6.32 -31.96 -42.83
N ALA A 91 5.90 -32.81 -41.90
CA ALA A 91 6.26 -34.23 -41.87
C ALA A 91 5.42 -35.10 -42.81
N LEU A 92 4.29 -34.58 -43.31
CA LEU A 92 3.35 -35.25 -44.22
C LEU A 92 3.50 -34.83 -45.70
N SER A 93 4.27 -33.76 -45.97
CA SER A 93 4.64 -33.28 -47.31
C SER A 93 5.97 -33.85 -47.77
#